data_AF-A0A1H6KRM2-F1
#
_entry.id   AF-A0A1H6KRM2-F1
#
_cell.length_a   1.000
_cell.length_b   1.000
_cell.length_c   1.000
_cell.angle_alpha   90.00
_cell.angle_beta   90.00
_cell.angle_gamma   90.00
#
_symmetry.space_group_name_H-M   'P 1'
#
loop_
_entity.id
_entity.type
_entity.pdbx_description
1 polymer ?
#
loop_
_entity_poly.entity_id
_entity_poly.type
_entity_poly.pdbx_seq_one_letter_code
_entity_poly.pdbx_strand_id
1 'polypeptide(L)'
;MENLYHIWLTCVIYAGILFMLCLVIPPKIIGRILPFFTAFWPSKNIQLDFQSIAYVALHRNSINRMIHYSIFIDAFAWLLIFNSLWSGFLYIALLLFVIQTLLIKEVKFTILANLALITILIILLTFFTHNYIEYLMLWTISSAILRVIGHFFEPLPPFLIDNSGQFSPMNIATLKKLGLFKTIALLPIGFLAEFLSGQPHRLFLVQINAITSKFYQHQHIMNWKNVVTRGGKSYKEGIKQEPIFKDYCRFFEK
;
A
#
# COMPACT_ATOMS: atom_id res chain seq x y z
N MET A 1 26.99 9.23 5.60
CA MET A 1 26.45 7.88 5.85
C MET A 1 25.47 7.91 7.03
N GLU A 2 25.85 8.46 8.19
CA GLU A 2 24.90 8.76 9.30
C GLU A 2 23.63 9.50 8.85
N ASN A 3 23.78 10.49 7.96
CA ASN A 3 22.65 11.28 7.45
C ASN A 3 21.55 10.41 6.78
N LEU A 4 21.89 9.35 6.05
CA LEU A 4 20.89 8.52 5.37
C LEU A 4 20.08 7.70 6.38
N TYR A 5 20.75 7.11 7.37
CA TYR A 5 20.08 6.42 8.47
C TYR A 5 19.10 7.34 9.19
N HIS A 6 19.52 8.57 9.53
CA HIS A 6 18.64 9.54 10.19
C HIS A 6 17.45 9.95 9.32
N ILE A 7 17.64 10.15 8.01
CA ILE A 7 16.54 10.43 7.08
C ILE A 7 15.57 9.24 7.05
N TRP A 8 16.08 8.02 6.86
CA TRP A 8 15.26 6.82 6.79
C TRP A 8 14.48 6.59 8.10
N LEU A 9 15.15 6.71 9.25
CA LEU A 9 14.52 6.61 10.57
C LEU A 9 13.44 7.67 10.77
N THR A 10 13.71 8.90 10.31
CA THR A 10 12.71 9.99 10.32
C THR A 10 11.50 9.61 9.50
N CYS A 11 11.68 9.05 8.30
CA CYS A 11 10.57 8.54 7.49
C CYS A 11 9.79 7.44 8.22
N VAL A 12 10.45 6.49 8.89
CA VAL A 12 9.81 5.44 9.70
C VAL A 12 8.97 6.03 10.83
N ILE A 13 9.52 6.98 11.58
CA ILE A 13 8.82 7.61 12.71
C ILE A 13 7.57 8.34 12.20
N TYR A 14 7.69 9.18 11.17
CA TYR A 14 6.55 9.90 10.63
C TYR A 14 5.52 8.99 9.96
N ALA A 15 5.97 7.90 9.33
CA ALA A 15 5.09 6.87 8.82
C ALA A 15 4.30 6.18 9.95
N GLY A 16 4.97 5.86 11.06
CA GLY A 16 4.32 5.34 12.27
C GLY A 16 3.29 6.33 12.84
N ILE A 17 3.62 7.62 12.88
CA ILE A 17 2.67 8.68 13.26
C ILE A 17 1.47 8.68 12.31
N LEU A 18 1.69 8.68 11.00
CA LEU A 18 0.61 8.66 10.00
C LEU A 18 -0.32 7.45 10.20
N PHE A 19 0.25 6.27 10.43
CA PHE A 19 -0.52 5.06 10.74
C PHE A 19 -1.38 5.22 12.00
N MET A 20 -0.81 5.77 13.08
CA MET A 20 -1.55 6.05 14.31
C MET A 20 -2.67 7.06 14.08
N LEU A 21 -2.42 8.13 13.31
CA LEU A 21 -3.43 9.13 12.95
C LEU A 21 -4.60 8.49 12.19
N CYS A 22 -4.34 7.49 11.34
CA CYS A 22 -5.40 6.75 10.65
C CYS A 22 -6.33 5.99 11.60
N LEU A 23 -5.84 5.58 12.78
CA LEU A 23 -6.60 4.82 13.76
C LEU A 23 -7.38 5.71 14.74
N VAL A 24 -6.85 6.90 15.06
CA VAL A 24 -7.40 7.74 16.13
C VAL A 24 -8.19 8.95 15.62
N ILE A 25 -7.85 9.51 14.46
CA ILE A 25 -8.59 10.65 13.91
C ILE A 25 -9.93 10.16 13.35
N PRO A 26 -11.04 10.89 13.57
CA PRO A 26 -12.34 10.54 12.99
C PRO A 26 -12.25 10.30 11.47
N PRO A 27 -12.78 9.16 10.96
CA PRO A 27 -12.78 8.80 9.53
C PRO A 27 -13.15 9.93 8.57
N LYS A 28 -14.19 10.73 8.93
CA LYS A 28 -14.67 11.90 8.18
C LYS A 28 -13.58 12.95 7.94
N ILE A 29 -12.62 13.07 8.85
CA ILE A 29 -11.55 14.06 8.83
C ILE A 29 -10.32 13.49 8.11
N ILE A 30 -9.79 12.36 8.58
CA ILE A 30 -8.57 11.79 8.01
C ILE A 30 -8.75 11.39 6.54
N GLY A 31 -9.94 10.92 6.16
CA GLY A 31 -10.25 10.56 4.78
C GLY A 31 -10.29 11.72 3.78
N ARG A 32 -10.29 12.98 4.26
CA ARG A 32 -10.17 14.20 3.43
C ARG A 32 -8.73 14.60 3.17
N ILE A 33 -7.78 13.93 3.80
CA ILE A 33 -6.35 14.22 3.74
C ILE A 33 -5.61 13.01 3.18
N LEU A 34 -5.96 11.82 3.64
CA LEU A 34 -5.44 10.54 3.17
C LEU A 34 -6.61 9.66 2.68
N PRO A 35 -6.89 9.64 1.38
CA PRO A 35 -7.91 8.78 0.81
C PRO A 35 -7.56 7.31 1.01
N PHE A 36 -8.58 6.48 1.18
CA PHE A 36 -8.42 5.08 1.57
C PHE A 36 -7.57 4.91 2.84
N PHE A 37 -7.64 5.85 3.80
CA PHE A 37 -6.93 5.74 5.09
C PHE A 37 -7.23 4.41 5.80
N THR A 38 -8.43 3.83 5.63
CA THR A 38 -8.77 2.52 6.21
C THR A 38 -7.91 1.41 5.64
N ALA A 39 -7.31 1.58 4.45
CA ALA A 39 -6.36 0.61 3.93
C ALA A 39 -5.25 0.39 4.95
N PHE A 40 -4.81 1.43 5.69
CA PHE A 40 -3.80 1.36 6.75
C PHE A 40 -4.27 0.64 8.02
N TRP A 41 -5.55 0.30 8.15
CA TRP A 41 -6.02 -0.44 9.31
C TRP A 41 -5.62 -1.93 9.23
N PRO A 42 -5.13 -2.54 10.32
CA PRO A 42 -4.80 -3.97 10.32
C PRO A 42 -5.95 -4.86 9.86
N SER A 43 -7.19 -4.52 10.25
CA SER A 43 -8.41 -5.24 9.86
C SER A 43 -8.70 -5.20 8.36
N LYS A 44 -8.19 -4.19 7.63
CA LYS A 44 -8.30 -4.10 6.18
C LYS A 44 -7.11 -4.69 5.45
N ASN A 45 -5.94 -4.82 6.08
CA ASN A 45 -4.80 -5.53 5.50
C ASN A 45 -5.06 -7.03 5.30
N ILE A 46 -5.95 -7.64 6.09
CA ILE A 46 -6.42 -9.03 5.89
C ILE A 46 -7.55 -9.15 4.84
N GLN A 47 -8.21 -8.05 4.49
CA GLN A 47 -9.27 -8.03 3.46
C GLN A 47 -8.63 -7.86 2.08
N LEU A 48 -8.04 -8.94 1.56
CA LEU A 48 -7.22 -8.89 0.35
C LEU A 48 -7.99 -8.40 -0.88
N ASP A 49 -9.28 -8.73 -1.00
CA ASP A 49 -10.14 -8.24 -2.08
C ASP A 49 -10.33 -6.72 -2.02
N PHE A 50 -10.51 -6.16 -0.82
CA PHE A 50 -10.63 -4.72 -0.63
C PHE A 50 -9.34 -4.02 -1.08
N GLN A 51 -8.19 -4.51 -0.62
CA GLN A 51 -6.88 -3.95 -0.97
C GLN A 51 -6.62 -4.07 -2.47
N SER A 52 -6.94 -5.23 -3.07
CA SER A 52 -6.70 -5.51 -4.47
C SER A 52 -7.58 -4.64 -5.39
N ILE A 53 -8.87 -4.49 -5.06
CA ILE A 53 -9.78 -3.63 -5.83
C ILE A 53 -9.40 -2.15 -5.65
N ALA A 54 -9.05 -1.71 -4.43
CA ALA A 54 -8.60 -0.35 -4.17
C ALA A 54 -7.33 -0.02 -4.96
N TYR A 55 -6.35 -0.94 -4.94
CA TYR A 55 -5.13 -0.84 -5.73
C TYR A 55 -5.45 -0.68 -7.22
N VAL A 56 -6.28 -1.55 -7.82
CA VAL A 56 -6.58 -1.43 -9.25
C VAL A 56 -7.40 -0.18 -9.58
N ALA A 57 -8.26 0.29 -8.67
CA ALA A 57 -9.00 1.53 -8.85
C ALA A 57 -8.07 2.76 -8.83
N LEU A 58 -7.01 2.75 -8.01
CA LEU A 58 -6.04 3.84 -7.86
C LEU A 58 -4.93 3.86 -8.91
N HIS A 59 -4.51 2.70 -9.43
CA HIS A 59 -3.33 2.58 -10.30
C HIS A 59 -3.70 2.04 -11.68
N ARG A 60 -4.37 2.86 -12.51
CA ARG A 60 -4.82 2.46 -13.85
C ARG A 60 -3.76 2.74 -14.91
N ASN A 61 -2.94 3.76 -14.72
CA ASN A 61 -1.89 4.12 -15.67
C ASN A 61 -0.82 3.02 -15.70
N SER A 62 -0.37 2.63 -16.90
CA SER A 62 0.69 1.65 -17.09
C SER A 62 1.99 2.07 -16.42
N ILE A 63 2.32 3.37 -16.46
CA ILE A 63 3.51 3.93 -15.81
C ILE A 63 3.40 3.72 -14.30
N ASN A 64 2.26 4.08 -13.70
CA ASN A 64 2.09 3.96 -12.26
C ASN A 64 2.13 2.48 -11.83
N ARG A 65 1.49 1.58 -12.59
CA ARG A 65 1.58 0.13 -12.33
C ARG A 65 3.01 -0.40 -12.38
N MET A 66 3.81 0.05 -13.36
CA MET A 66 5.21 -0.36 -13.48
C MET A 66 6.02 0.11 -12.28
N ILE A 67 5.86 1.37 -11.89
CA ILE A 67 6.53 1.93 -10.71
C ILE A 67 6.16 1.13 -9.45
N HIS A 68 4.90 0.70 -9.32
CA HIS A 68 4.42 -0.10 -8.19
C HIS A 68 4.93 -1.55 -8.18
N TYR A 69 5.57 -2.06 -9.23
CA TYR A 69 6.26 -3.35 -9.16
C TYR A 69 7.43 -3.33 -8.17
N SER A 70 8.01 -2.15 -7.90
CA SER A 70 9.02 -1.96 -6.87
C SER A 70 8.58 -2.42 -5.47
N ILE A 71 7.27 -2.40 -5.16
CA ILE A 71 6.71 -2.89 -3.88
C ILE A 71 7.16 -4.33 -3.58
N PHE A 72 7.34 -5.17 -4.61
CA PHE A 72 7.77 -6.54 -4.41
C PHE A 72 9.18 -6.58 -3.82
N ILE A 73 10.06 -5.73 -4.33
CA ILE A 73 11.45 -5.59 -3.89
C ILE A 73 11.49 -4.88 -2.52
N ASP A 74 10.68 -3.84 -2.34
CA ASP A 74 10.59 -3.09 -1.08
C ASP A 74 10.27 -4.02 0.09
N ALA A 75 9.39 -5.00 -0.09
CA ALA A 75 9.02 -5.96 0.95
C ALA A 75 10.25 -6.69 1.53
N PHE A 76 11.17 -7.12 0.67
CA PHE A 76 12.42 -7.76 1.10
C PHE A 76 13.44 -6.75 1.63
N ALA A 77 13.53 -5.55 1.02
CA ALA A 77 14.40 -4.49 1.52
C ALA A 77 14.06 -4.13 2.98
N TRP A 78 12.78 -3.98 3.30
CA TRP A 78 12.30 -3.75 4.67
C TRP A 78 12.72 -4.86 5.64
N LEU A 79 12.55 -6.13 5.25
CA LEU A 79 12.91 -7.27 6.10
C LEU A 79 14.43 -7.34 6.36
N LEU A 80 15.25 -7.09 5.34
CA LEU A 80 16.71 -7.06 5.47
C LEU A 80 17.19 -5.88 6.31
N ILE A 81 16.59 -4.69 6.15
CA ILE A 81 16.89 -3.53 7.01
C ILE A 81 16.53 -3.85 8.45
N PHE A 82 15.34 -4.39 8.73
CA PHE A 82 14.95 -4.77 10.09
C PHE A 82 15.89 -5.80 10.71
N ASN A 83 16.30 -6.81 9.94
CA ASN A 83 17.26 -7.81 10.38
C ASN A 83 18.61 -7.18 10.79
N SER A 84 19.06 -6.15 10.06
CA SER A 84 20.32 -5.45 10.36
C SER A 84 20.28 -4.60 11.62
N LEU A 85 19.10 -4.13 12.03
CA LEU A 85 18.92 -3.36 13.27
C LEU A 85 18.85 -4.29 14.48
N TRP A 86 17.96 -5.30 14.40
CA TRP A 86 17.82 -6.37 15.38
C TRP A 86 17.09 -7.54 14.73
N SER A 87 17.71 -8.72 14.76
CA SER A 87 17.13 -9.94 14.17
C SER A 87 15.75 -10.29 14.74
N GLY A 88 15.45 -9.89 15.98
CA GLY A 88 14.11 -10.02 16.57
C GLY A 88 13.01 -9.33 15.75
N PHE A 89 13.28 -8.18 15.13
CA PHE A 89 12.31 -7.51 14.27
C PHE A 89 11.97 -8.31 13.03
N LEU A 90 12.95 -9.02 12.46
CA LEU A 90 12.71 -9.93 11.34
C LEU A 90 11.74 -11.04 11.74
N TYR A 91 11.98 -11.70 12.88
CA TYR A 91 11.12 -12.79 13.34
C TYR A 91 9.70 -12.30 13.67
N ILE A 92 9.56 -11.13 14.29
CA ILE A 92 8.26 -10.50 14.54
C ILE A 92 7.54 -10.21 13.21
N ALA A 93 8.24 -9.64 12.23
CA ALA A 93 7.68 -9.36 10.91
C ALA A 93 7.23 -10.65 10.21
N LEU A 94 8.02 -11.71 10.23
CA LEU A 94 7.66 -13.01 9.65
C LEU A 94 6.45 -13.62 10.36
N LEU A 95 6.41 -13.58 11.70
CA LEU A 95 5.27 -14.08 12.47
C LEU A 95 3.99 -13.33 12.13
N LEU A 96 4.05 -11.99 12.07
CA LEU A 96 2.90 -11.16 11.67
C LEU A 96 2.44 -11.46 10.25
N PHE A 97 3.37 -11.77 9.33
CA PHE A 97 3.04 -12.14 7.96
C PHE A 97 2.32 -13.49 7.89
N VAL A 98 2.80 -14.49 8.66
CA VAL A 98 2.14 -15.79 8.80
C VAL A 98 0.73 -15.62 9.38
N ILE A 99 0.58 -14.84 10.45
CA ILE A 99 -0.73 -14.57 11.07
C ILE A 99 -1.66 -13.89 10.05
N GLN A 100 -1.19 -12.86 9.35
CA GLN A 100 -1.98 -12.14 8.36
C GLN A 100 -2.47 -13.06 7.25
N THR A 101 -1.59 -13.92 6.71
CA THR A 101 -1.95 -14.84 5.63
C THR A 101 -2.93 -15.93 6.08
N LEU A 102 -2.75 -16.48 7.29
CA LEU A 102 -3.73 -17.41 7.88
C LEU A 102 -5.12 -16.79 8.04
N LEU A 103 -5.18 -15.51 8.42
CA LEU A 103 -6.45 -14.77 8.58
C LEU A 103 -7.16 -14.48 7.25
N ILE A 104 -6.50 -14.61 6.09
CA ILE A 104 -7.14 -14.54 4.77
C ILE A 104 -7.98 -15.79 4.49
N LYS A 105 -7.76 -16.89 5.22
CA LYS A 105 -8.52 -18.15 5.13
C LYS A 105 -8.43 -18.85 3.76
N GLU A 106 -7.35 -18.64 3.02
CA GLU A 106 -7.07 -19.34 1.76
C GLU A 106 -5.78 -20.17 1.92
N VAL A 107 -5.91 -21.49 2.10
CA VAL A 107 -4.79 -22.36 2.48
C VAL A 107 -3.70 -22.39 1.42
N LYS A 108 -4.07 -22.60 0.14
CA LYS A 108 -3.10 -22.66 -0.96
C LYS A 108 -2.34 -21.34 -1.13
N PHE A 109 -3.05 -20.22 -0.99
CA PHE A 109 -2.45 -18.88 -1.04
C PHE A 109 -1.50 -18.65 0.12
N THR A 110 -1.92 -19.02 1.34
CA THR A 110 -1.11 -18.91 2.55
C THR A 110 0.21 -19.66 2.39
N ILE A 111 0.14 -20.93 1.97
CA ILE A 111 1.35 -21.76 1.78
C ILE A 111 2.27 -21.12 0.75
N LEU A 112 1.76 -20.74 -0.43
CA LEU A 112 2.58 -20.17 -1.49
C LEU A 112 3.17 -18.81 -1.14
N ALA A 113 2.41 -17.93 -0.49
CA ALA A 113 2.89 -16.61 -0.07
C ALA A 113 4.02 -16.73 0.96
N ASN A 114 3.87 -17.62 1.95
CA ASN A 114 4.91 -17.84 2.97
C ASN A 114 6.14 -18.54 2.38
N LEU A 115 5.95 -19.56 1.54
CA LEU A 115 7.08 -20.23 0.87
C LEU A 115 7.87 -19.25 -0.01
N ALA A 116 7.18 -18.47 -0.85
CA ALA A 116 7.85 -17.48 -1.69
C ALA A 116 8.63 -16.45 -0.86
N LEU A 117 8.00 -15.91 0.20
CA LEU A 117 8.66 -14.94 1.07
C LEU A 117 9.89 -15.55 1.76
N ILE A 118 9.75 -16.72 2.39
CA ILE A 118 10.82 -17.36 3.17
C ILE A 118 11.95 -17.81 2.25
N THR A 119 11.65 -18.45 1.12
CA THR A 119 12.69 -18.93 0.19
C THR A 119 13.50 -17.77 -0.37
N ILE A 120 12.85 -16.71 -0.86
CA ILE A 120 13.57 -15.54 -1.39
C ILE A 120 14.36 -14.87 -0.26
N LEU A 121 13.78 -14.72 0.93
CA LEU A 121 14.47 -14.11 2.07
C LEU A 121 15.69 -14.93 2.50
N ILE A 122 15.62 -16.26 2.55
CA ILE A 122 16.76 -17.12 2.90
C ILE A 122 17.88 -16.97 1.86
N ILE A 123 17.53 -16.99 0.56
CA ILE A 123 18.49 -16.75 -0.52
C ILE A 123 19.15 -15.39 -0.29
N LEU A 124 18.37 -14.34 -0.09
CA LEU A 124 18.89 -13.00 0.17
C LEU A 124 19.80 -12.99 1.41
N LEU A 125 19.38 -13.52 2.56
CA LEU A 125 20.20 -13.56 3.78
C LEU A 125 21.50 -14.36 3.61
N THR A 126 21.52 -15.35 2.71
CA THR A 126 22.73 -16.13 2.41
C THR A 126 23.74 -15.34 1.58
N PHE A 127 23.27 -14.50 0.66
CA PHE A 127 24.13 -13.77 -0.29
C PHE A 127 24.32 -12.27 0.02
N PHE A 128 23.41 -11.65 0.77
CA PHE A 128 23.49 -10.24 1.18
C PHE A 128 24.27 -10.12 2.49
N THR A 129 25.49 -9.59 2.39
CA THR A 129 26.29 -9.19 3.55
C THR A 129 25.87 -7.83 4.08
N HIS A 130 26.41 -7.40 5.23
CA HIS A 130 25.97 -6.18 5.92
C HIS A 130 26.24 -4.87 5.15
N ASN A 131 27.11 -4.90 4.13
CA ASN A 131 27.56 -3.71 3.40
C ASN A 131 26.50 -3.08 2.48
N TYR A 132 25.30 -3.68 2.38
CA TYR A 132 24.26 -3.21 1.44
C TYR A 132 23.06 -2.52 2.09
N ILE A 133 23.01 -2.44 3.43
CA ILE A 133 21.85 -1.91 4.15
C ILE A 133 21.56 -0.44 3.81
N GLU A 134 22.60 0.38 3.64
CA GLU A 134 22.44 1.78 3.24
C GLU A 134 21.79 1.91 1.85
N TYR A 135 22.18 1.05 0.89
CA TYR A 135 21.56 1.02 -0.42
C TYR A 135 20.09 0.59 -0.35
N LEU A 136 19.73 -0.33 0.55
CA LEU A 136 18.34 -0.71 0.77
C LEU A 136 17.53 0.44 1.41
N MET A 137 18.11 1.18 2.36
CA MET A 137 17.46 2.37 2.94
C MET A 137 17.21 3.43 1.86
N LEU A 138 18.24 3.74 1.05
CA LEU A 138 18.11 4.64 -0.09
C LEU A 138 17.05 4.14 -1.08
N TRP A 139 17.09 2.86 -1.42
CA TRP A 139 16.11 2.22 -2.31
C TRP A 139 14.68 2.45 -1.81
N THR A 140 14.37 2.15 -0.55
CA THR A 140 13.00 2.31 -0.01
C THR A 140 12.51 3.76 -0.08
N ILE A 141 13.40 4.74 0.15
CA ILE A 141 13.07 6.17 0.02
C ILE A 141 12.85 6.53 -1.46
N SER A 142 13.78 6.18 -2.35
CA SER A 142 13.70 6.49 -3.79
C SER A 142 12.49 5.82 -4.44
N SER A 143 12.19 4.59 -4.05
CA SER A 143 11.03 3.81 -4.49
C SER A 143 9.71 4.50 -4.11
N ALA A 144 9.61 5.01 -2.87
CA ALA A 144 8.47 5.80 -2.43
C ALA A 144 8.33 7.14 -3.16
N ILE A 145 9.45 7.87 -3.37
CA ILE A 145 9.44 9.12 -4.17
C ILE A 145 8.93 8.85 -5.58
N LEU A 146 9.41 7.77 -6.22
CA LEU A 146 9.00 7.42 -7.56
C LEU A 146 7.50 7.10 -7.64
N ARG A 147 6.93 6.42 -6.63
CA ARG A 147 5.48 6.18 -6.54
C ARG A 147 4.70 7.48 -6.39
N VAL A 148 5.15 8.40 -5.54
CA VAL A 148 4.52 9.75 -5.42
C VAL A 148 4.54 10.48 -6.76
N ILE A 149 5.67 10.43 -7.48
CA ILE A 149 5.77 11.03 -8.82
C ILE A 149 4.77 10.38 -9.78
N GLY A 150 4.67 9.04 -9.77
CA GLY A 150 3.69 8.29 -10.56
C GLY A 150 2.24 8.71 -10.28
N HIS A 151 1.93 9.04 -9.03
CA HIS A 151 0.60 9.48 -8.61
C HIS A 151 0.20 10.87 -9.10
N PHE A 152 1.13 11.73 -9.50
CA PHE A 152 0.76 13.00 -10.16
C PHE A 152 0.05 12.79 -11.50
N PHE A 153 0.24 11.62 -12.11
CA PHE A 153 -0.38 11.26 -13.39
C PHE A 153 -1.67 10.45 -13.22
N GLU A 154 -2.11 10.22 -11.99
CA GLU A 154 -3.40 9.60 -11.69
C GLU A 154 -4.43 10.67 -11.29
N PRO A 155 -5.73 10.41 -11.49
CA PRO A 155 -6.77 11.26 -10.94
C PRO A 155 -6.73 11.31 -9.41
N LEU A 156 -7.19 12.43 -8.86
CA LEU A 156 -7.35 12.59 -7.42
C LEU A 156 -8.33 11.53 -6.89
N PRO A 157 -7.97 10.84 -5.80
CA PRO A 157 -8.82 9.84 -5.18
C PRO A 157 -10.19 10.39 -4.76
N PRO A 158 -11.19 9.48 -4.60
CA PRO A 158 -12.50 9.85 -4.11
C PRO A 158 -12.44 10.48 -2.72
N PHE A 159 -13.42 11.35 -2.45
CA PHE A 159 -13.61 12.06 -1.18
C PHE A 159 -12.60 13.17 -0.83
N LEU A 160 -11.56 13.41 -1.63
CA LEU A 160 -10.68 14.57 -1.42
C LEU A 160 -11.38 15.91 -1.67
N ILE A 161 -12.17 15.97 -2.76
CA ILE A 161 -12.78 17.21 -3.24
C ILE A 161 -14.21 17.38 -2.70
N ASP A 162 -15.04 16.34 -2.82
CA ASP A 162 -16.45 16.38 -2.45
C ASP A 162 -16.94 15.02 -1.93
N ASN A 163 -18.25 14.85 -1.75
CA ASN A 163 -18.85 13.60 -1.27
C ASN A 163 -19.35 12.68 -2.39
N SER A 164 -18.99 12.92 -3.65
CA SER A 164 -19.49 12.12 -4.78
C SER A 164 -18.98 10.68 -4.74
N GLY A 165 -17.80 10.45 -4.17
CA GLY A 165 -17.10 9.16 -4.27
C GLY A 165 -16.52 8.90 -5.67
N GLN A 166 -16.45 9.94 -6.53
CA GLN A 166 -15.83 9.89 -7.85
C GLN A 166 -14.35 10.27 -7.78
N PHE A 167 -13.57 9.69 -8.69
CA PHE A 167 -12.22 10.17 -8.99
C PHE A 167 -12.31 11.51 -9.72
N SER A 168 -11.45 12.47 -9.35
CA SER A 168 -11.45 13.80 -9.96
C SER A 168 -10.19 14.01 -10.80
N PRO A 169 -10.29 14.57 -12.01
CA PRO A 169 -9.10 14.80 -12.84
C PRO A 169 -8.12 15.76 -12.16
N MET A 170 -6.82 15.46 -12.28
CA MET A 170 -5.73 16.29 -11.79
C MET A 170 -5.52 17.50 -12.73
N ASN A 171 -6.32 18.56 -12.55
CA ASN A 171 -6.22 19.80 -13.32
C ASN A 171 -6.33 21.05 -12.43
N ILE A 172 -6.05 22.23 -13.00
CA ILE A 172 -6.02 23.50 -12.27
C ILE A 172 -7.36 23.77 -11.55
N ALA A 173 -8.50 23.48 -12.17
CA ALA A 173 -9.80 23.72 -11.57
C ALA A 173 -10.02 22.84 -10.33
N THR A 174 -9.66 21.56 -10.40
CA THR A 174 -9.75 20.63 -9.27
C THR A 174 -8.76 21.01 -8.16
N LEU A 175 -7.52 21.37 -8.49
CA LEU A 175 -6.51 21.78 -7.52
C LEU A 175 -6.89 23.09 -6.81
N LYS A 176 -7.53 24.03 -7.51
CA LYS A 176 -8.10 25.24 -6.90
C LYS A 176 -9.18 24.91 -5.87
N LYS A 177 -10.05 23.93 -6.16
CA LYS A 177 -11.08 23.45 -5.22
C LYS A 177 -10.47 22.77 -4.00
N LEU A 178 -9.38 22.01 -4.17
CA LEU A 178 -8.66 21.38 -3.07
C LEU A 178 -8.02 22.43 -2.14
N GLY A 179 -7.51 23.52 -2.73
CA GLY A 179 -6.86 24.62 -2.03
C GLY A 179 -5.36 24.37 -1.84
N LEU A 180 -4.57 25.46 -1.89
CA LEU A 180 -3.09 25.40 -1.90
C LEU A 180 -2.52 24.62 -0.71
N PHE A 181 -3.00 24.90 0.50
CA PHE A 181 -2.52 24.27 1.72
C PHE A 181 -2.68 22.75 1.70
N LYS A 182 -3.86 22.26 1.29
CA LYS A 182 -4.11 20.82 1.19
C LYS A 182 -3.26 20.18 0.09
N THR A 183 -3.16 20.82 -1.07
CA THR A 183 -2.32 20.33 -2.18
C THR A 183 -0.87 20.15 -1.74
N ILE A 184 -0.30 21.09 -1.00
CA ILE A 184 1.07 20.98 -0.48
C ILE A 184 1.16 19.88 0.57
N ALA A 185 0.19 19.79 1.49
CA ALA A 185 0.18 18.78 2.54
C ALA A 185 0.03 17.34 2.02
N LEU A 186 -0.57 17.13 0.84
CA LEU A 186 -0.68 15.82 0.22
C LEU A 186 0.69 15.22 -0.16
N LEU A 187 1.71 16.04 -0.41
CA LEU A 187 3.04 15.54 -0.79
C LEU A 187 3.73 14.74 0.31
N PRO A 188 3.98 15.30 1.52
CA PRO A 188 4.61 14.53 2.59
C PRO A 188 3.72 13.38 3.04
N ILE A 189 2.39 13.55 3.07
CA ILE A 189 1.46 12.50 3.48
C ILE A 189 1.44 11.35 2.46
N GLY A 190 1.40 11.67 1.17
CA GLY A 190 1.48 10.71 0.08
C GLY A 190 2.83 9.98 0.08
N PHE A 191 3.94 10.69 0.32
CA PHE A 191 5.25 10.06 0.48
C PHE A 191 5.28 9.05 1.61
N LEU A 192 4.79 9.39 2.80
CA LEU A 192 4.76 8.48 3.94
C LEU A 192 3.83 7.27 3.69
N ALA A 193 2.69 7.50 3.04
CA ALA A 193 1.77 6.46 2.61
C ALA A 193 2.45 5.48 1.65
N GLU A 194 3.18 5.99 0.66
CA GLU A 194 3.93 5.18 -0.30
C GLU A 194 5.16 4.51 0.31
N PHE A 195 5.83 5.15 1.25
CA PHE A 195 6.94 4.55 1.98
C PHE A 195 6.48 3.33 2.80
N LEU A 196 5.32 3.43 3.46
CA LEU A 196 4.70 2.30 4.14
C LEU A 196 4.15 1.23 3.21
N SER A 197 3.71 1.60 2.00
CA SER A 197 3.07 0.66 1.07
C SER A 197 4.01 -0.48 0.65
N GLY A 198 5.32 -0.23 0.69
CA GLY A 198 6.39 -1.21 0.43
C GLY A 198 6.63 -2.24 1.54
N GLN A 199 6.00 -2.12 2.71
CA GLN A 199 6.16 -3.13 3.77
C GLN A 199 5.57 -4.49 3.36
N PRO A 200 6.16 -5.61 3.81
CA PRO A 200 5.71 -6.97 3.43
C PRO A 200 4.26 -7.28 3.83
N HIS A 201 3.71 -6.60 4.85
CA HIS A 201 2.35 -6.79 5.34
C HIS A 201 1.29 -5.96 4.61
N ARG A 202 1.69 -5.15 3.63
CA ARG A 202 0.81 -4.19 2.94
C ARG A 202 0.44 -4.69 1.55
N LEU A 203 1.12 -4.20 0.52
CA LEU A 203 0.76 -4.46 -0.87
C LEU A 203 1.47 -5.68 -1.48
N PHE A 204 2.43 -6.27 -0.78
CA PHE A 204 3.07 -7.52 -1.22
C PHE A 204 2.06 -8.63 -1.47
N LEU A 205 1.09 -8.85 -0.56
CA LEU A 205 0.06 -9.88 -0.73
C LEU A 205 -0.89 -9.59 -1.90
N VAL A 206 -1.10 -8.33 -2.26
CA VAL A 206 -1.86 -7.96 -3.47
C VAL A 206 -1.11 -8.42 -4.72
N GLN A 207 0.21 -8.25 -4.77
CA GLN A 207 1.03 -8.73 -5.87
C GLN A 207 1.08 -10.26 -5.92
N ILE A 208 1.18 -10.93 -4.76
CA ILE A 208 1.08 -12.39 -4.70
C ILE A 208 -0.27 -12.87 -5.23
N ASN A 209 -1.39 -12.21 -4.90
CA ASN A 209 -2.70 -12.57 -5.46
C ASN A 209 -2.73 -12.46 -6.98
N ALA A 210 -2.20 -11.37 -7.54
CA ALA A 210 -2.12 -11.17 -8.98
C ALA A 210 -1.32 -12.27 -9.70
N ILE A 211 -0.31 -12.83 -9.02
CA ILE A 211 0.52 -13.94 -9.49
C ILE A 211 -0.24 -15.27 -9.34
N THR A 212 -0.71 -15.60 -8.13
CA THR A 212 -1.35 -16.89 -7.81
C THR A 212 -2.65 -17.11 -8.56
N SER A 213 -3.42 -16.05 -8.82
CA SER A 213 -4.65 -16.09 -9.62
C SER A 213 -4.43 -16.60 -11.05
N LYS A 214 -3.19 -16.61 -11.56
CA LYS A 214 -2.83 -17.18 -12.87
C LYS A 214 -2.63 -18.70 -12.82
N PHE A 215 -2.33 -19.25 -11.64
CA PHE A 215 -1.97 -20.65 -11.46
C PHE A 215 -3.12 -21.50 -10.95
N TYR A 216 -4.03 -20.93 -10.15
CA TYR A 216 -5.20 -21.65 -9.66
C TYR A 216 -6.35 -20.70 -9.31
N GLN A 217 -7.55 -21.29 -9.17
CA GLN A 217 -8.73 -20.58 -8.70
C GLN A 217 -8.75 -20.55 -7.17
N HIS A 218 -8.82 -19.35 -6.62
CA HIS A 218 -9.02 -19.10 -5.20
C HIS A 218 -10.48 -19.41 -4.80
N GLN A 219 -10.68 -19.89 -3.58
CA GLN A 219 -11.99 -20.15 -2.98
C GLN A 219 -12.52 -18.92 -2.25
N HIS A 220 -11.64 -18.22 -1.52
CA HIS A 220 -12.02 -17.11 -0.62
C HIS A 220 -11.47 -15.75 -1.06
N ILE A 221 -10.59 -15.73 -2.05
CA ILE A 221 -10.00 -14.53 -2.64
C ILE A 221 -10.59 -14.36 -4.04
N MET A 222 -10.86 -13.13 -4.44
CA MET A 222 -11.28 -12.82 -5.79
C MET A 222 -10.17 -13.10 -6.81
N ASN A 223 -10.52 -13.81 -7.88
CA ASN A 223 -9.63 -13.96 -9.03
C ASN A 223 -9.24 -12.58 -9.60
N TRP A 224 -7.96 -12.42 -9.95
CA TRP A 224 -7.40 -11.16 -10.45
C TRP A 224 -8.17 -10.53 -11.63
N LYS A 225 -8.75 -11.31 -12.55
CA LYS A 225 -9.56 -10.77 -13.65
C LYS A 225 -10.78 -10.00 -13.12
N ASN A 226 -11.44 -10.53 -12.09
CA ASN A 226 -12.59 -9.89 -11.46
C ASN A 226 -12.16 -8.67 -10.64
N VAL A 227 -11.00 -8.72 -9.97
CA VAL A 227 -10.39 -7.56 -9.31
C VAL A 227 -10.21 -6.43 -10.33
N VAL A 228 -9.64 -6.72 -11.50
CA VAL A 228 -9.39 -5.71 -12.54
C VAL A 228 -10.68 -5.12 -13.08
N THR A 229 -11.70 -5.95 -13.33
CA THR A 229 -13.01 -5.48 -13.78
C THR A 229 -13.68 -4.58 -12.73
N ARG A 230 -13.74 -5.00 -11.47
CA ARG A 230 -14.37 -4.23 -10.39
C ARG A 230 -13.61 -2.96 -10.04
N GLY A 231 -12.28 -3.01 -10.00
CA GLY A 231 -11.45 -1.81 -9.81
C GLY A 231 -11.64 -0.81 -10.95
N GLY A 232 -11.69 -1.30 -12.20
CA GLY A 232 -12.00 -0.46 -13.37
C GLY A 232 -13.39 0.16 -13.32
N LYS A 233 -14.40 -0.59 -12.84
CA LYS A 233 -15.76 -0.09 -12.63
C LYS A 233 -15.80 0.98 -11.54
N SER A 234 -15.16 0.72 -10.41
CA SER A 234 -15.05 1.65 -9.26
C SER A 234 -14.38 2.97 -9.64
N TYR A 235 -13.39 2.92 -10.53
CA TYR A 235 -12.76 4.11 -11.08
C TYR A 235 -13.72 4.92 -11.97
N LYS A 236 -14.44 4.26 -12.88
CA LYS A 236 -15.32 4.91 -13.87
C LYS A 236 -16.62 5.44 -13.28
N GLU A 237 -17.23 4.66 -12.40
CA GLU A 237 -18.58 4.90 -11.87
C GLU A 237 -18.56 5.42 -10.43
N GLY A 238 -17.37 5.51 -9.82
CA GLY A 238 -17.18 5.92 -8.43
C GLY A 238 -17.29 4.76 -7.45
N ILE A 239 -16.56 4.87 -6.33
CA ILE A 239 -16.38 3.78 -5.38
C ILE A 239 -17.64 3.45 -4.58
N LYS A 240 -18.62 4.35 -4.55
CA LYS A 240 -19.92 4.11 -3.87
C LYS A 240 -20.73 2.99 -4.52
N GLN A 241 -20.51 2.72 -5.81
CA GLN A 241 -21.21 1.67 -6.55
C GLN A 241 -20.65 0.27 -6.29
N GLU A 242 -19.52 0.19 -5.61
CA GLU A 242 -18.78 -1.04 -5.39
C GLU A 242 -19.06 -1.55 -3.96
N PRO A 243 -19.80 -2.66 -3.80
CA PRO A 243 -20.23 -3.16 -2.49
C PRO A 243 -19.09 -3.32 -1.47
N ILE A 244 -17.87 -3.66 -1.91
CA ILE A 244 -16.75 -3.83 -0.98
C ILE A 244 -16.32 -2.53 -0.30
N PHE A 245 -16.65 -1.37 -0.89
CA PHE A 245 -16.36 -0.05 -0.34
C PHE A 245 -17.54 0.54 0.46
N LYS A 246 -18.66 -0.17 0.61
CA LYS A 246 -19.86 0.36 1.29
C LYS A 246 -19.54 0.88 2.69
N ASP A 247 -18.84 0.10 3.50
CA ASP A 247 -18.49 0.50 4.87
C ASP A 247 -17.51 1.69 4.91
N TYR A 248 -16.60 1.77 3.94
CA TYR A 248 -15.72 2.91 3.80
C TYR A 248 -16.51 4.18 3.40
N CYS A 249 -17.46 4.06 2.47
CA CYS A 249 -18.25 5.17 1.98
C CYS A 249 -19.18 5.76 3.04
N ARG A 250 -19.69 4.93 3.97
CA ARG A 250 -20.52 5.35 5.11
C ARG A 250 -19.85 6.42 5.97
N PHE A 251 -18.53 6.43 6.04
CA PHE A 251 -17.83 7.51 6.75
C PHE A 251 -18.08 8.88 6.14
N PHE A 252 -18.45 9.00 4.86
CA PHE A 252 -18.62 10.30 4.19
C PHE A 252 -20.09 10.67 3.93
N GLU A 253 -21.02 9.83 4.39
CA GLU A 253 -22.45 10.12 4.39
C GLU A 253 -22.76 11.15 5.49
N LYS A 254 -23.73 12.04 5.23
CA LYS A 254 -24.09 13.11 6.17
C LYS A 254 -24.67 12.52 7.44
#